data_AF-A0A2V7DAD1-F1
#
_entry.id   AF-A0A2V7DAD1-F1
#
_cell.length_a   1.000
_cell.length_b   1.000
_cell.length_c   1.000
_cell.angle_alpha   90.00
_cell.angle_beta   90.00
_cell.angle_gamma   90.00
#
_symmetry.space_group_name_H-M   'P 1'
#
loop_
_entity.id
_entity.type
_entity.pdbx_description
1 polymer ?
#
loop_
_entity_poly.entity_id
_entity_poly.type
_entity_poly.pdbx_seq_one_letter_code
_entity_poly.pdbx_strand_id
1 'polypeptide(L)'
;MADVMDRHPETALVPYVEGQLRSPERDEIARHVAACPRCHRIAENHRALLEELRASRLEPPAVDWSQYERELRAKLRARSQCHVALHWRAWRPVPLAFAAMLVGVLVFLATGNGLRQPSQVTELTPVEETILGDRLDLLRHYSMLEQLDLLEDLEIIRNLDRLPRVRRG
;
A
#
# COMPACT_ATOMS: atom_id res chain seq x y z
N MET A 1 2.98 -39.83 -10.51
CA MET A 1 2.59 -39.79 -9.08
C MET A 1 3.28 -40.92 -8.29
N ALA A 2 4.61 -41.07 -8.42
CA ALA A 2 5.37 -42.14 -7.76
C ALA A 2 6.69 -41.66 -7.13
N ASP A 3 7.05 -40.39 -7.32
CA ASP A 3 8.36 -39.83 -6.94
C ASP A 3 8.42 -39.30 -5.49
N VAL A 4 7.27 -39.23 -4.80
CA VAL A 4 7.17 -38.70 -3.42
C VAL A 4 7.36 -39.81 -2.37
N MET A 5 7.21 -41.09 -2.72
CA MET A 5 7.28 -42.19 -1.75
C MET A 5 8.73 -42.52 -1.32
N ASP A 6 9.71 -42.29 -2.21
CA ASP A 6 11.15 -42.50 -1.94
C ASP A 6 11.84 -41.28 -1.33
N ARG A 7 11.19 -40.11 -1.36
CA ARG A 7 11.73 -38.86 -0.81
C ARG A 7 11.02 -38.54 0.49
N HIS A 8 11.78 -38.42 1.59
CA HIS A 8 11.19 -38.02 2.87
C HIS A 8 10.45 -36.68 2.73
N PRO A 9 9.15 -36.60 3.08
CA PRO A 9 8.32 -35.41 2.87
C PRO A 9 8.59 -34.36 3.95
N GLU A 10 9.81 -33.83 4.01
CA GLU A 10 10.28 -32.90 5.04
C GLU A 10 9.41 -31.65 5.18
N THR A 11 8.95 -31.06 4.08
CA THR A 11 8.10 -29.87 4.06
C THR A 11 6.67 -30.14 4.54
N ALA A 12 6.18 -31.38 4.39
CA ALA A 12 4.80 -31.72 4.71
C ALA A 12 4.61 -32.29 6.14
N LEU A 13 5.70 -32.59 6.85
CA LEU A 13 5.67 -33.12 8.22
C LEU A 13 5.12 -32.12 9.24
N VAL A 14 5.48 -30.84 9.15
CA VAL A 14 4.96 -29.81 10.08
C VAL A 14 3.46 -29.57 9.86
N PRO A 15 2.95 -29.32 8.63
CA PRO A 15 1.51 -29.22 8.37
C PRO A 15 0.73 -30.49 8.74
N TYR A 16 1.34 -31.67 8.62
CA TYR A 16 0.76 -32.93 9.08
C TYR A 16 0.57 -32.92 10.60
N VAL A 17 1.62 -32.60 11.35
CA VAL A 17 1.61 -32.53 12.83
C VAL A 17 0.63 -31.47 13.34
N GLU A 18 0.57 -30.31 12.68
CA GLU A 18 -0.32 -29.21 13.07
C GLU A 18 -1.78 -29.43 12.67
N GLY A 19 -2.09 -30.50 11.93
CA GLY A 19 -3.48 -30.70 11.53
C GLY A 19 -3.91 -29.72 10.44
N GLN A 20 -3.04 -29.33 9.49
CA GLN A 20 -3.35 -28.36 8.42
C GLN A 20 -3.48 -28.90 6.97
N LEU A 21 -3.01 -30.13 6.69
CA LEU A 21 -3.13 -30.76 5.37
C LEU A 21 -4.58 -31.11 4.93
N ARG A 22 -4.80 -31.46 3.66
CA ARG A 22 -6.11 -31.99 3.23
C ARG A 22 -6.20 -33.49 3.50
N SER A 23 -7.42 -34.03 3.69
CA SER A 23 -7.63 -35.46 4.01
C SER A 23 -6.82 -36.44 3.13
N PRO A 24 -6.85 -36.37 1.77
CA PRO A 24 -6.12 -37.34 0.95
C PRO A 24 -4.59 -37.26 1.12
N GLU A 25 -4.05 -36.06 1.31
CA GLU A 25 -2.61 -35.81 1.50
C GLU A 25 -2.16 -36.23 2.90
N ARG A 26 -3.02 -36.03 3.92
CA ARG A 26 -2.77 -36.54 5.27
C ARG A 26 -2.65 -38.06 5.30
N ASP A 27 -3.54 -38.76 4.61
CA ASP A 27 -3.56 -40.22 4.64
C ASP A 27 -2.33 -40.83 3.95
N GLU A 28 -1.82 -40.17 2.91
CA GLU A 28 -0.56 -40.52 2.27
C GLU A 28 0.64 -40.32 3.22
N ILE A 29 0.73 -39.16 3.85
CA ILE A 29 1.81 -38.85 4.80
C ILE A 29 1.70 -39.72 6.06
N ALA A 30 0.49 -40.02 6.54
CA ALA A 30 0.27 -40.92 7.66
C ALA A 30 0.78 -42.33 7.36
N ARG A 31 0.52 -42.85 6.15
CA ARG A 31 1.10 -44.13 5.70
C ARG A 31 2.62 -44.07 5.64
N HIS A 32 3.21 -42.98 5.12
CA HIS A 32 4.66 -42.83 5.06
C HIS A 32 5.30 -42.75 6.47
N VAL A 33 4.70 -41.98 7.39
CA VAL A 33 5.16 -41.84 8.77
C VAL A 33 5.05 -43.17 9.53
N ALA A 34 4.02 -43.96 9.27
CA ALA A 34 3.86 -45.30 9.85
C ALA A 34 4.91 -46.29 9.30
N ALA A 35 5.30 -46.16 8.03
CA ALA A 35 6.27 -47.05 7.39
C ALA A 35 7.74 -46.64 7.63
N CYS A 36 8.04 -45.36 7.89
CA CYS A 36 9.39 -44.84 7.98
C CYS A 36 9.76 -44.39 9.42
N PRO A 37 10.66 -45.11 10.13
CA PRO A 37 11.09 -44.75 11.49
C PRO A 37 11.79 -43.39 11.60
N ARG A 38 12.39 -42.90 10.51
CA ARG A 38 13.00 -41.56 10.47
C ARG A 38 11.93 -40.47 10.51
N CYS A 39 10.94 -40.57 9.63
CA CYS A 39 9.84 -39.60 9.58
C CYS A 39 8.97 -39.65 10.84
N HIS A 40 8.80 -40.82 11.46
CA HIS A 40 8.17 -40.95 12.77
C HIS A 40 8.87 -40.12 13.85
N ARG A 41 10.18 -40.31 14.02
CA ARG A 41 10.97 -39.56 15.00
C ARG A 41 10.94 -38.05 14.76
N ILE A 42 11.01 -37.63 13.49
CA ILE A 42 10.93 -36.20 13.13
C ILE A 42 9.53 -35.64 13.47
N ALA A 43 8.45 -36.35 13.14
CA ALA A 43 7.09 -35.94 13.47
C ALA A 43 6.85 -35.85 14.99
N GLU A 44 7.37 -36.79 15.77
CA GLU A 44 7.32 -36.75 17.24
C GLU A 44 8.09 -35.56 17.81
N ASN A 45 9.29 -35.29 17.29
CA ASN A 45 10.08 -34.13 17.73
C ASN A 45 9.34 -32.80 17.45
N HIS A 46 8.74 -32.66 16.27
CA HIS A 46 7.91 -31.49 15.97
C HIS A 46 6.69 -31.38 16.89
N ARG A 47 6.01 -32.49 17.19
CA ARG A 47 4.90 -32.50 18.16
C ARG A 47 5.36 -32.02 19.54
N ALA A 48 6.48 -32.53 20.03
CA ALA A 48 7.02 -32.15 21.34
C ALA A 48 7.37 -30.66 21.39
N LEU A 49 8.09 -30.14 20.38
CA LEU A 49 8.46 -28.73 20.29
C LEU A 49 7.24 -27.81 20.21
N LEU A 50 6.24 -28.15 19.39
CA LEU A 50 5.02 -27.36 19.28
C LEU A 50 4.22 -27.37 20.57
N GLU A 51 4.20 -28.49 21.29
CA GLU A 51 3.52 -28.58 22.58
C GLU A 51 4.26 -27.76 23.66
N GLU A 52 5.59 -27.80 23.68
CA GLU A 52 6.40 -26.94 24.54
C GLU A 52 6.15 -25.46 24.25
N LEU A 53 6.11 -25.05 22.98
CA LEU A 53 5.80 -23.67 22.58
C LEU A 53 4.39 -23.26 23.02
N ARG A 54 3.39 -24.14 22.87
CA ARG A 54 2.01 -23.89 23.32
C ARG A 54 1.91 -23.79 24.84
N ALA A 55 2.63 -24.65 25.57
CA ALA A 55 2.69 -24.66 27.02
C ALA A 55 3.43 -23.44 27.56
N SER A 56 4.45 -22.96 26.85
CA SER A 56 5.22 -21.78 27.19
C SER A 56 4.45 -20.47 27.08
N ARG A 57 3.16 -20.52 26.67
CA ARG A 57 2.24 -19.42 26.40
C ARG A 57 2.66 -18.14 27.12
N LEU A 58 3.52 -17.37 26.46
CA LEU A 58 3.83 -16.04 26.92
C LEU A 58 2.57 -15.24 26.66
N GLU A 59 1.96 -14.71 27.73
CA GLU A 59 0.91 -13.72 27.61
C GLU A 59 1.40 -12.68 26.59
N PRO A 60 0.72 -12.51 25.43
CA PRO A 60 1.14 -11.51 24.47
C PRO A 60 1.19 -10.18 25.23
N PRO A 61 2.28 -9.40 25.11
CA PRO A 61 2.32 -8.12 25.79
C PRO A 61 1.09 -7.32 25.36
N ALA A 62 0.42 -6.68 26.31
CA ALA A 62 -0.71 -5.82 26.02
C ALA A 62 -0.21 -4.65 25.16
N VAL A 63 -0.28 -4.80 23.84
CA VAL A 63 0.07 -3.74 22.89
C VAL A 63 -1.09 -2.76 22.87
N ASP A 64 -0.85 -1.52 23.31
CA ASP A 64 -1.83 -0.44 23.17
C ASP A 64 -1.84 0.08 21.73
N TRP A 65 -2.61 -0.60 20.87
CA TRP A 65 -2.83 -0.18 19.50
C TRP A 65 -3.45 1.22 19.40
N SER A 66 -4.19 1.67 20.42
CA SER A 66 -4.80 3.00 20.43
C SER A 66 -3.73 4.10 20.53
N GLN A 67 -2.67 3.88 21.31
CA GLN A 67 -1.54 4.81 21.39
C GLN A 67 -0.80 4.88 20.06
N TYR A 68 -0.53 3.73 19.46
CA TYR A 68 0.12 3.65 18.15
C TYR A 68 -0.69 4.39 17.07
N GLU A 69 -2.00 4.17 17.00
CA GLU A 69 -2.87 4.87 16.06
C GLU A 69 -2.88 6.38 16.27
N ARG A 70 -2.93 6.84 17.53
CA ARG A 70 -2.89 8.27 17.86
C ARG A 70 -1.58 8.89 17.37
N GLU A 71 -0.45 8.24 17.64
CA GLU A 71 0.86 8.72 17.24
C GLU A 71 1.02 8.74 15.71
N LEU A 72 0.55 7.70 15.03
CA LEU A 72 0.56 7.62 13.58
C LEU A 72 -0.28 8.75 12.95
N ARG A 73 -1.52 8.96 13.43
CA ARG A 73 -2.38 10.05 12.95
C ARG A 73 -1.80 11.43 13.25
N ALA A 74 -1.04 11.59 14.33
CA ALA A 74 -0.35 12.84 14.65
C ALA A 74 0.78 13.11 13.64
N LYS A 75 1.61 12.11 13.35
CA LYS A 75 2.70 12.21 12.36
C LYS A 75 2.18 12.52 10.95
N LEU A 76 1.11 11.83 10.52
CA LEU A 76 0.49 12.07 9.22
C LEU A 76 -0.09 13.49 9.10
N ARG A 77 -0.76 13.99 10.15
CA ARG A 77 -1.29 15.37 10.17
C ARG A 77 -0.20 16.42 10.14
N ALA A 78 0.90 16.21 10.87
CA ALA A 78 2.03 17.14 10.86
C ALA A 78 2.66 17.25 9.46
N ARG A 79 2.81 16.12 8.75
CA ARG A 79 3.35 16.09 7.38
C ARG A 79 2.41 16.80 6.41
N SER A 80 1.11 16.49 6.43
CA SER A 80 0.13 17.10 5.51
C SER A 80 -0.04 18.61 5.74
N GLN A 81 -0.04 19.07 7.00
CA GLN A 81 -0.17 20.49 7.32
C GLN A 81 1.00 21.33 6.82
N CYS A 82 2.23 20.81 6.87
CA CYS A 82 3.39 21.48 6.29
C CYS A 82 3.25 21.67 4.76
N HIS A 83 2.89 20.61 4.03
CA HIS A 83 2.73 20.69 2.58
C HIS A 83 1.58 21.63 2.17
N VAL A 84 0.43 21.54 2.84
CA VAL A 84 -0.75 22.38 2.56
C VAL A 84 -0.46 23.85 2.85
N ALA A 85 0.23 24.17 3.95
CA ALA A 85 0.55 25.55 4.31
C ALA A 85 1.53 26.21 3.32
N LEU A 86 2.54 25.48 2.85
CA LEU A 86 3.46 25.98 1.82
C LEU A 86 2.75 26.16 0.47
N HIS A 87 1.94 25.19 0.06
CA HIS A 87 1.23 25.26 -1.23
C HIS A 87 0.23 26.42 -1.28
N TRP A 88 -0.53 26.63 -0.19
CA TRP A 88 -1.46 27.76 -0.07
C TRP A 88 -0.75 29.12 -0.14
N ARG A 89 0.42 29.24 0.49
CA ARG A 89 1.22 30.48 0.45
C ARG A 89 1.83 30.72 -0.94
N ALA A 90 2.21 29.67 -1.65
CA ALA A 90 2.74 29.76 -3.00
C ALA A 90 1.67 30.12 -4.06
N TRP A 91 0.41 29.73 -3.83
CA TRP A 91 -0.70 30.02 -4.77
C TRP A 91 -1.43 31.33 -4.49
N ARG A 92 -1.18 31.99 -3.35
CA ARG A 92 -1.74 33.31 -3.01
C ARG A 92 -1.54 34.43 -4.05
N PRO A 93 -0.40 34.55 -4.76
CA PRO A 93 -0.23 35.61 -5.75
C PRO A 93 -0.80 35.28 -7.14
N VAL A 94 -1.15 34.02 -7.41
CA VAL A 94 -1.68 33.56 -8.70
C VAL A 94 -2.96 34.30 -9.14
N PRO A 95 -4.00 34.47 -8.29
CA PRO A 95 -5.21 35.18 -8.72
C PRO A 95 -4.97 36.67 -8.99
N LEU A 96 -4.00 37.28 -8.30
CA LEU A 96 -3.68 38.71 -8.44
C LEU A 96 -2.90 38.98 -9.73
N ALA A 97 -2.00 38.07 -10.11
CA ALA A 97 -1.31 38.10 -11.40
C ALA A 97 -2.28 37.90 -12.58
N PHE A 98 -3.25 36.99 -12.45
CA PHE A 98 -4.29 36.79 -13.47
C PHE A 98 -5.18 38.03 -13.65
N ALA A 99 -5.58 38.68 -12.56
CA ALA A 99 -6.36 39.92 -12.64
C ALA A 99 -5.57 41.05 -13.31
N ALA A 100 -4.29 41.20 -12.98
CA ALA A 100 -3.42 42.20 -13.61
C ALA A 100 -3.19 41.92 -15.12
N MET A 101 -3.05 40.64 -15.50
CA MET A 101 -2.95 40.21 -16.90
C MET A 101 -4.23 40.58 -17.68
N LEU A 102 -5.41 40.28 -17.12
CA LEU A 102 -6.70 40.57 -17.75
C LEU A 102 -6.89 42.08 -17.98
N VAL A 103 -6.56 42.89 -16.97
CA VAL A 103 -6.59 44.36 -17.09
C VAL A 103 -5.59 44.83 -18.14
N GLY A 104 -4.38 44.27 -18.18
CA GLY A 104 -3.38 44.59 -19.20
C GLY A 104 -3.85 44.28 -20.63
N VAL A 105 -4.50 43.13 -20.84
CA VAL A 105 -5.07 42.74 -22.14
C VAL A 105 -6.21 43.68 -22.56
N LEU A 106 -7.09 44.05 -21.63
CA LEU A 106 -8.16 45.02 -21.89
C LEU A 106 -7.62 46.41 -22.26
N VAL A 107 -6.59 46.89 -21.55
CA VAL A 107 -5.94 48.17 -21.85
C VAL A 107 -5.22 48.12 -23.20
N PHE A 108 -4.56 47.02 -23.52
CA PHE A 108 -3.88 46.82 -24.81
C PHE A 108 -4.87 46.80 -25.98
N LEU A 109 -6.00 46.10 -25.84
CA LEU A 109 -7.09 46.11 -26.81
C LEU A 109 -7.73 47.49 -26.97
N ALA A 110 -7.77 48.29 -25.90
CA ALA A 110 -8.33 49.65 -25.92
C ALA A 110 -7.37 50.69 -26.52
N THR A 111 -6.05 50.49 -26.45
CA THR A 111 -5.03 51.47 -26.88
C THR A 111 -4.31 51.11 -28.18
N GLY A 112 -4.23 49.82 -28.53
CA GLY A 112 -3.76 49.37 -29.85
C GLY A 112 -4.91 49.38 -30.86
N ASN A 113 -4.64 49.78 -32.10
CA ASN A 113 -5.54 49.77 -33.26
C ASN A 113 -6.16 48.38 -33.57
N GLY A 114 -7.04 47.86 -32.71
CA GLY A 114 -7.72 46.57 -32.82
C GLY A 114 -9.10 46.62 -33.48
N LEU A 115 -9.47 47.76 -34.06
CA LEU A 115 -10.66 47.88 -34.90
C LEU A 115 -10.30 47.59 -36.37
N ARG A 116 -10.10 46.30 -36.68
CA ARG A 116 -10.76 45.73 -37.85
C ARG A 116 -11.56 44.53 -37.38
N GLN A 117 -12.82 44.84 -37.09
CA GLN A 117 -13.92 43.89 -36.94
C GLN A 117 -13.86 42.85 -38.07
N PRO A 118 -13.95 41.57 -37.71
CA PRO A 118 -15.00 40.78 -38.31
C PRO A 118 -15.93 40.33 -37.19
N SER A 119 -17.14 40.87 -37.23
CA SER A 119 -18.31 40.16 -36.79
C SER A 119 -18.41 38.86 -37.61
N GLN A 120 -17.82 37.80 -37.09
CA GLN A 120 -18.27 36.45 -37.38
C GLN A 120 -18.53 35.80 -36.03
N VAL A 121 -19.77 36.00 -35.59
CA VAL A 121 -20.46 35.07 -34.70
C VAL A 121 -20.65 33.78 -35.51
N THR A 122 -19.56 33.07 -35.80
CA THR A 122 -19.63 31.71 -36.32
C THR A 122 -19.83 30.84 -35.10
N GLU A 123 -21.11 30.56 -34.86
CA GLU A 123 -21.56 29.21 -34.56
C GLU A 123 -20.85 28.59 -33.34
N LEU A 124 -21.46 28.81 -32.17
CA LEU A 124 -21.34 27.96 -30.99
C LEU A 124 -21.51 26.50 -31.43
N THR A 125 -20.41 25.85 -31.75
CA THR A 125 -20.36 24.41 -32.00
C THR A 125 -20.25 23.71 -30.64
N PRO A 126 -21.06 22.67 -30.40
CA PRO A 126 -21.11 21.92 -29.14
C PRO A 126 -19.95 20.91 -29.08
N VAL A 127 -18.71 21.42 -29.11
CA VAL A 127 -17.50 20.58 -29.17
C VAL A 127 -16.73 20.58 -27.83
N GLU A 128 -17.03 21.51 -26.92
CA GLU A 128 -16.42 21.51 -25.59
C GLU A 128 -16.98 20.45 -24.66
N GLU A 129 -18.22 19.99 -24.85
CA GLU A 129 -18.84 18.97 -23.97
C GLU A 129 -18.38 17.54 -24.29
N THR A 130 -17.99 17.25 -25.54
CA THR A 130 -17.51 15.92 -25.95
C THR A 130 -16.04 15.68 -25.64
N ILE A 131 -15.19 16.73 -25.70
CA ILE A 131 -13.75 16.59 -25.42
C ILE A 131 -13.46 16.58 -23.90
N LEU A 132 -14.33 17.18 -23.09
CA LEU A 132 -14.24 17.10 -21.64
C LEU A 132 -14.77 15.77 -21.08
N GLY A 133 -15.82 15.19 -21.69
CA GLY A 133 -16.37 13.88 -21.33
C GLY A 133 -15.38 12.72 -21.53
N ASP A 134 -14.61 12.74 -22.62
CA ASP A 134 -13.62 11.69 -22.94
C ASP A 134 -12.37 11.77 -22.04
N ARG A 135 -11.99 12.97 -21.56
CA ARG A 135 -10.88 13.14 -20.59
C ARG A 135 -11.29 12.91 -19.13
N LEU A 136 -12.58 12.98 -18.81
CA LEU A 136 -13.10 12.67 -17.48
C LEU A 136 -13.10 11.17 -17.18
N ASP A 137 -13.21 10.31 -18.20
CA ASP A 137 -13.12 8.86 -18.01
C ASP A 137 -11.68 8.39 -17.72
N LEU A 138 -10.68 9.13 -18.22
CA LEU A 138 -9.27 8.92 -17.86
C LEU A 138 -9.00 9.30 -16.39
N LEU A 139 -9.59 10.40 -15.90
CA LEU A 139 -9.47 10.84 -14.50
C LEU A 139 -10.14 9.89 -13.51
N ARG A 140 -11.20 9.18 -13.93
CA ARG A 140 -11.87 8.15 -13.12
C ARG A 140 -10.92 6.99 -12.75
N HIS A 141 -9.88 6.75 -13.56
CA HIS A 141 -8.84 5.74 -13.33
C HIS A 141 -7.58 6.25 -12.59
N TYR A 142 -7.42 7.56 -12.37
CA TYR A 142 -6.28 8.11 -11.62
C TYR A 142 -6.44 8.04 -10.09
N SER A 143 -7.65 7.75 -9.60
CA SER A 143 -7.94 7.55 -8.17
C SER A 143 -7.21 6.34 -7.54
N MET A 144 -6.57 5.50 -8.37
CA MET A 144 -5.77 4.37 -7.89
C MET A 144 -4.28 4.70 -7.72
N LEU A 145 -3.78 5.82 -8.28
CA LEU A 145 -2.36 6.19 -8.19
C LEU A 145 -2.01 6.99 -6.93
N GLU A 146 -3.00 7.58 -6.26
CA GLU A 146 -2.79 8.30 -4.99
C GLU A 146 -2.47 7.34 -3.82
N GLN A 147 -2.67 6.03 -3.99
CA GLN A 147 -2.28 5.00 -3.02
C GLN A 147 -0.84 4.47 -3.20
N LEU A 148 -0.13 4.82 -4.27
CA LEU A 148 1.27 4.39 -4.46
C LEU A 148 2.31 5.34 -3.87
N ASP A 149 1.94 6.58 -3.51
CA ASP A 149 2.82 7.51 -2.78
C ASP A 149 3.10 7.06 -1.33
N LEU A 150 2.38 6.04 -0.85
CA LEU A 150 2.60 5.38 0.45
C LEU A 150 3.68 4.28 0.42
N LEU A 151 4.12 3.85 -0.78
CA LEU A 151 5.13 2.78 -0.94
C LEU A 151 6.55 3.33 -1.15
N GLU A 152 6.74 4.65 -1.22
CA GLU A 152 8.07 5.27 -1.31
C GLU A 152 8.88 5.13 0.01
N ASP A 153 8.21 4.91 1.15
CA ASP A 153 8.83 4.73 2.48
C ASP A 153 9.32 3.27 2.76
N LEU A 154 9.70 2.52 1.72
CA LEU A 154 10.36 1.20 1.83
C LEU A 154 11.72 1.25 2.56
N GLU A 155 12.24 2.44 2.87
CA GLU A 155 13.41 2.63 3.75
C GLU A 155 13.17 2.15 5.19
N ILE A 156 11.93 2.06 5.67
CA ILE A 156 11.63 1.61 7.03
C ILE A 156 11.91 0.10 7.19
N ILE A 157 11.72 -0.70 6.15
CA ILE A 157 12.01 -2.16 6.19
C ILE A 157 13.53 -2.40 6.23
N ARG A 158 14.35 -1.49 5.67
CA ARG A 158 15.81 -1.61 5.65
C ARG A 158 16.46 -1.36 7.02
N ASN A 159 15.76 -0.72 7.96
CA ASN A 159 16.30 -0.38 9.29
C ASN A 159 15.89 -1.35 10.41
N LEU A 160 15.14 -2.41 10.12
CA LEU A 160 14.80 -3.44 11.13
C LEU A 160 16.05 -4.17 11.66
N ASP A 161 17.14 -4.23 10.89
CA ASP A 161 18.43 -4.78 11.31
C ASP A 161 19.21 -3.91 12.31
N ARG A 162 18.77 -2.67 12.58
CA ARG A 162 19.44 -1.73 13.49
C ARG A 162 18.77 -1.59 14.86
N LEU A 163 17.71 -2.35 15.14
CA LEU A 163 17.12 -2.35 16.48
C LEU A 163 18.12 -2.93 17.49
N PRO A 164 18.53 -2.19 18.53
CA PRO A 164 19.38 -2.75 19.57
C PRO A 164 18.61 -3.88 20.27
N ARG A 165 19.20 -5.09 20.28
CA ARG A 165 18.69 -6.20 21.08
C ARG A 165 18.62 -5.74 22.52
N VAL A 166 17.42 -5.49 23.02
CA VAL A 166 17.16 -5.20 24.44
C VAL A 166 17.67 -6.39 25.24
N ARG A 167 18.84 -6.23 25.83
CA ARG A 167 19.46 -7.18 26.75
C ARG A 167 18.65 -7.12 28.04
N ARG A 168 17.74 -8.07 28.23
CA ARG A 168 17.11 -8.31 29.53
C ARG A 168 18.19 -8.90 30.45
N GLY A 169 18.51 -8.17 31.51
CA GLY A 169 19.08 -8.76 32.73
C GLY A 169 17.98 -9.37 33.58
#